data_AF-A0A6P1SY86-F1
#
_entry.id   AF-A0A6P1SY86-F1
#
_cell.length_a   1.000
_cell.length_b   1.000
_cell.length_c   1.000
_cell.angle_alpha   90.00
_cell.angle_beta   90.00
_cell.angle_gamma   90.00
#
_symmetry.space_group_name_H-M   'P 1'
#
loop_
_entity.id
_entity.type
_entity.pdbx_description
1 polymer ?
#
loop_
_entity_poly.entity_id
_entity_poly.type
_entity_poly.pdbx_seq_one_letter_code
_entity_poly.pdbx_strand_id
1 'polypeptide(L)'
;MARPRKEIDFDQLVNLARIHCTAEECAAFFGVSSDTIDRRLKEAGEGGCAEFYKKHSAEGKASLRRAQWVTAQGGNPTMLIWLGKQWLGQKDTRWQNDRDDEVPQSLTINIVGREAEGPVRVTRAAEPGLLETESVAIEERG
;
A
#
# COMPACT_ATOMS: atom_id res chain seq x y z
N MET A 1 20.59 26.46 -45.21
CA MET A 1 19.11 26.37 -45.21
C MET A 1 18.69 25.71 -43.91
N ALA A 2 17.95 26.41 -43.04
CA ALA A 2 17.49 25.83 -41.77
C ALA A 2 16.36 24.83 -42.03
N ARG A 3 16.42 23.63 -41.44
CA ARG A 3 15.35 22.63 -41.52
C ARG A 3 14.07 23.24 -40.93
N PRO A 4 12.92 23.22 -41.63
CA PRO A 4 11.67 23.71 -41.09
C PRO A 4 11.37 23.01 -39.76
N ARG A 5 10.99 23.80 -38.75
CA ARG A 5 10.66 23.31 -37.42
C ARG A 5 9.37 22.50 -37.53
N LYS A 6 9.42 21.21 -37.19
CA LYS A 6 8.19 20.45 -36.93
C LYS A 6 7.48 21.07 -35.72
N GLU A 7 6.18 21.24 -35.87
CA GLU A 7 5.29 21.61 -34.78
C GLU A 7 5.07 20.39 -33.89
N ILE A 8 5.08 20.61 -32.58
CA ILE A 8 4.80 19.56 -31.58
C ILE A 8 3.47 19.95 -30.96
N ASP A 9 2.47 19.11 -31.15
CA ASP A 9 1.18 19.26 -30.50
C ASP A 9 1.33 18.86 -29.02
N PHE A 10 1.14 19.82 -28.13
CA PHE A 10 1.28 19.62 -26.69
C PHE A 10 0.16 18.74 -26.13
N ASP A 11 -1.05 18.79 -26.69
CA ASP A 11 -2.16 17.94 -26.23
C ASP A 11 -1.86 16.47 -26.56
N GLN A 12 -1.29 16.21 -27.74
CA GLN A 12 -0.79 14.88 -28.08
C GLN A 12 0.34 14.44 -27.14
N LEU A 13 1.27 15.34 -26.81
CA LEU A 13 2.35 15.04 -25.88
C LEU A 13 1.82 14.73 -24.45
N VAL A 14 0.80 15.44 -23.98
CA VAL A 14 0.10 15.14 -22.72
C VAL A 14 -0.52 13.75 -22.78
N ASN A 15 -1.19 13.39 -23.87
CA ASN A 15 -1.80 12.08 -24.03
C ASN A 15 -0.77 10.93 -24.03
N LEU A 16 0.41 11.14 -24.63
CA LEU A 16 1.52 10.20 -24.55
C LEU A 16 2.07 10.08 -23.13
N ALA A 17 2.21 11.20 -22.41
CA ALA A 17 2.64 11.19 -21.01
C ALA A 17 1.65 10.45 -20.09
N ARG A 18 0.34 10.54 -20.36
CA ARG A 18 -0.72 9.84 -19.63
C ARG A 18 -0.62 8.32 -19.74
N ILE A 19 -0.10 7.80 -20.85
CA ILE A 19 0.13 6.36 -21.04
C ILE A 19 1.56 5.94 -20.65
N HIS A 20 2.29 6.81 -19.95
CA HIS A 20 3.66 6.57 -19.49
C HIS A 20 4.67 6.33 -20.63
N CYS A 21 4.45 6.89 -21.83
CA CYS A 21 5.48 6.92 -22.86
C CYS A 21 6.69 7.73 -22.37
N THR A 22 7.87 7.22 -22.70
CA THR A 22 9.16 7.86 -22.45
C THR A 22 9.39 9.01 -23.43
N ALA A 23 10.33 9.90 -23.10
CA ALA A 23 10.72 10.99 -23.99
C ALA A 23 11.20 10.50 -25.37
N GLU A 24 11.85 9.34 -25.43
CA GLU A 24 12.30 8.74 -26.69
C GLU A 24 11.15 8.19 -27.53
N GLU A 25 10.15 7.58 -26.90
CA GLU A 25 8.94 7.12 -27.61
C GLU A 25 8.12 8.31 -28.14
N CYS A 26 8.01 9.37 -27.36
CA CYS A 26 7.40 10.62 -27.82
C CYS A 26 8.20 11.25 -28.96
N ALA A 27 9.52 11.23 -28.88
CA ALA A 27 10.41 11.72 -29.94
C ALA A 27 10.23 10.93 -31.24
N ALA A 28 10.15 9.60 -31.15
CA ALA A 28 9.85 8.73 -32.28
C ALA A 28 8.47 9.04 -32.88
N PHE A 29 7.45 9.27 -32.06
CA PHE A 29 6.09 9.63 -32.50
C PHE A 29 6.07 10.91 -33.35
N PHE A 30 6.71 11.98 -32.89
CA PHE A 30 6.79 13.25 -33.63
C PHE A 30 7.88 13.24 -34.73
N GLY A 31 8.74 12.21 -34.75
CA GLY A 31 9.90 12.12 -35.64
C GLY A 31 10.89 13.27 -35.42
N VAL A 32 11.19 13.55 -34.16
CA VAL A 32 12.19 14.52 -33.67
C VAL A 32 13.12 13.83 -32.67
N SER A 33 14.11 14.53 -32.11
CA SER A 33 14.90 14.02 -30.98
C SER A 33 14.26 14.37 -29.63
N SER A 34 14.55 13.60 -28.59
CA SER A 34 14.14 13.88 -27.22
C SER A 34 14.62 15.25 -26.73
N ASP A 35 15.85 15.65 -27.08
CA ASP A 35 16.38 17.00 -26.84
C ASP A 35 15.53 18.11 -27.46
N THR A 36 14.94 17.84 -28.63
CA THR A 36 14.06 18.81 -29.29
C THR A 36 12.77 18.99 -28.51
N ILE A 37 12.19 17.90 -27.98
CA ILE A 37 11.01 17.96 -27.11
C ILE A 37 11.35 18.75 -25.84
N ASP A 38 12.46 18.43 -25.16
CA ASP A 38 12.84 19.10 -23.91
C ASP A 38 13.02 20.61 -24.09
N ARG A 39 13.73 21.02 -25.16
CA ARG A 39 13.86 22.44 -25.50
C ARG A 39 12.51 23.11 -25.76
N ARG A 40 11.60 22.45 -26.48
CA ARG A 40 10.28 23.02 -26.79
C ARG A 40 9.40 23.17 -25.56
N LEU A 41 9.47 22.21 -24.63
CA LEU A 41 8.80 22.32 -23.34
C LEU A 41 9.35 23.49 -22.51
N LYS A 42 10.66 23.70 -22.52
CA LYS A 42 11.29 24.87 -21.86
C LYS A 42 10.90 26.19 -22.52
N GLU A 43 10.91 26.27 -23.85
CA GLU A 43 10.46 27.44 -24.61
C GLU A 43 8.98 27.78 -24.32
N ALA A 44 8.14 26.77 -24.09
CA ALA A 44 6.73 26.91 -23.73
C ALA A 44 6.48 27.19 -22.23
N GLY A 45 7.52 27.22 -21.39
CA GLY A 45 7.38 27.46 -19.94
C GLY A 45 6.94 26.23 -19.12
N GLU A 46 6.96 25.03 -19.68
CA GLU A 46 6.55 23.78 -19.01
C GLU A 46 7.69 23.10 -18.21
N GLY A 47 8.85 23.75 -18.05
CA GLY A 47 9.94 23.25 -17.19
C GLY A 47 10.79 22.11 -17.76
N GLY A 48 10.54 21.70 -19.01
CA GLY A 48 11.25 20.60 -19.68
C GLY A 48 10.58 19.25 -19.50
N CYS A 49 11.22 18.18 -20.00
CA CYS A 49 10.64 16.84 -19.99
C CYS A 49 10.32 16.36 -18.56
N ALA A 50 11.26 16.49 -17.62
CA ALA A 50 11.11 15.94 -16.26
C ALA A 50 9.88 16.51 -15.53
N GLU A 51 9.71 17.83 -15.54
CA GLU A 51 8.58 18.51 -14.90
C GLU A 51 7.27 18.23 -15.64
N PHE A 52 7.28 18.25 -16.97
CA PHE A 52 6.11 17.94 -17.79
C PHE A 52 5.59 16.51 -17.50
N TYR A 53 6.46 15.50 -17.51
CA TYR A 53 6.05 14.12 -17.21
C TYR A 53 5.60 13.97 -15.77
N LYS A 54 6.24 14.64 -14.81
CA LYS A 54 5.80 14.62 -13.41
C LYS A 54 4.39 15.20 -13.25
N LYS A 55 4.08 16.29 -13.96
CA LYS A 55 2.77 16.95 -13.97
C LYS A 55 1.69 16.06 -14.61
N HIS A 56 1.95 15.50 -15.79
CA HIS A 56 0.92 14.80 -16.57
C HIS A 56 0.83 13.27 -16.31
N SER A 57 1.85 12.65 -15.72
CA SER A 57 1.80 11.22 -15.37
C SER A 57 0.86 10.88 -14.22
N ALA A 58 0.42 11.87 -13.43
CA ALA A 58 -0.51 11.66 -12.32
C ALA A 58 -1.85 11.08 -12.79
N GLU A 59 -2.35 11.54 -13.94
CA GLU A 59 -3.59 11.04 -14.55
C GLU A 59 -3.44 9.60 -15.06
N GLY A 60 -2.27 9.25 -15.60
CA GLY A 60 -1.92 7.87 -15.96
C GLY A 60 -1.94 6.94 -14.75
N LYS A 61 -1.33 7.37 -13.64
CA LYS A 61 -1.36 6.65 -12.36
C LYS A 61 -2.77 6.46 -11.81
N ALA A 62 -3.64 7.47 -11.95
CA ALA A 62 -5.05 7.36 -11.56
C ALA A 62 -5.79 6.34 -12.44
N SER A 63 -5.54 6.36 -13.75
CA SER A 63 -6.12 5.40 -14.70
C SER A 63 -5.66 3.96 -14.41
N LEU A 64 -4.39 3.76 -14.07
CA LEU A 64 -3.87 2.46 -13.65
C LEU A 64 -4.57 1.94 -12.38
N ARG A 65 -4.78 2.78 -11.37
CA ARG A 65 -5.55 2.38 -10.16
C ARG A 65 -6.99 1.98 -10.49
N ARG A 66 -7.64 2.69 -11.43
CA ARG A 66 -8.98 2.32 -11.90
C ARG A 66 -8.96 0.94 -12.56
N ALA A 67 -7.98 0.67 -13.42
CA ALA A 67 -7.82 -0.63 -14.06
C ALA A 67 -7.57 -1.76 -13.04
N GLN A 68 -6.76 -1.48 -12.00
CA GLN A 68 -6.56 -2.40 -10.87
C GLN A 68 -7.89 -2.73 -10.18
N TRP A 69 -8.72 -1.74 -9.89
CA TRP A 69 -10.03 -1.94 -9.23
C TRP A 69 -11.02 -2.74 -10.08
N VAL A 70 -11.08 -2.45 -11.38
CA VAL A 70 -11.94 -3.21 -12.31
C VAL A 70 -11.47 -4.66 -12.40
N THR A 71 -10.16 -4.89 -12.53
CA THR A 71 -9.61 -6.24 -12.67
C THR A 71 -9.75 -7.05 -11.39
N ALA A 72 -9.72 -6.42 -10.22
CA ALA A 72 -9.96 -7.08 -8.94
C ALA A 72 -11.35 -7.75 -8.83
N GLN A 73 -12.31 -7.36 -9.68
CA GLN A 73 -13.67 -7.92 -9.67
C GLN A 73 -13.78 -9.28 -10.42
N GLY A 74 -12.73 -9.74 -11.09
CA GLY A 74 -12.76 -11.06 -11.76
C GLY A 74 -11.82 -11.23 -12.96
N GLY A 75 -10.87 -10.33 -13.18
CA GLY A 75 -9.87 -10.46 -14.25
C GLY A 75 -8.56 -11.08 -13.77
N ASN A 76 -7.55 -11.11 -14.64
CA ASN A 76 -6.19 -11.57 -14.32
C ASN A 76 -5.31 -10.38 -13.87
N PRO A 77 -4.94 -10.27 -12.58
CA PRO A 77 -4.29 -9.08 -12.04
C PRO A 77 -2.76 -9.04 -12.23
N THR A 78 -2.12 -10.11 -12.74
CA THR A 78 -0.64 -10.26 -12.72
C THR A 78 0.09 -9.04 -13.29
N MET A 79 -0.32 -8.57 -14.47
CA MET A 79 0.33 -7.44 -15.13
C MET A 79 0.08 -6.12 -14.38
N LEU A 80 -1.12 -5.93 -13.84
CA LEU A 80 -1.50 -4.72 -13.11
C LEU A 80 -0.84 -4.62 -11.75
N ILE A 81 -0.54 -5.74 -11.10
CA ILE A 81 0.28 -5.79 -9.88
C ILE A 81 1.70 -5.32 -10.22
N TRP A 82 2.30 -5.86 -11.29
CA TRP A 82 3.64 -5.45 -11.71
C TRP A 82 3.71 -3.95 -12.04
N LEU A 83 2.78 -3.44 -12.85
CA LEU A 83 2.68 -2.02 -13.18
C LEU A 83 2.43 -1.16 -11.93
N GLY A 84 1.64 -1.65 -10.98
CA GLY A 84 1.40 -0.99 -9.70
C GLY A 84 2.68 -0.81 -8.88
N LYS A 85 3.55 -1.81 -8.87
CA LYS A 85 4.87 -1.71 -8.22
C LYS A 85 5.76 -0.67 -8.90
N GLN A 86 5.83 -0.69 -10.23
CA GLN A 86 6.69 0.22 -10.99
C GLN A 86 6.23 1.67 -10.93
N TRP A 87 4.93 1.94 -11.12
CA TRP A 87 4.43 3.30 -11.34
C TRP A 87 3.71 3.91 -10.13
N LEU A 88 3.17 3.07 -9.23
CA LEU A 88 2.43 3.51 -8.05
C LEU A 88 3.21 3.35 -6.75
N GLY A 89 4.41 2.75 -6.80
CA GLY A 89 5.23 2.50 -5.62
C GLY A 89 4.64 1.49 -4.65
N GLN A 90 3.73 0.64 -5.13
CA GLN A 90 3.15 -0.44 -4.33
C GLN A 90 4.24 -1.45 -3.96
N LYS A 91 4.23 -1.96 -2.73
CA LYS A 91 5.21 -2.92 -2.23
C LYS A 91 4.49 -4.09 -1.57
N ASP A 92 5.05 -5.28 -1.72
CA ASP A 92 4.61 -6.42 -0.92
C ASP A 92 5.27 -6.34 0.44
N THR A 93 4.46 -6.27 1.50
CA THR A 93 4.94 -6.46 2.86
C THR A 93 4.86 -7.94 3.17
N ARG A 94 6.02 -8.59 3.33
CA ARG A 94 6.08 -9.91 3.97
C ARG A 94 6.27 -9.69 5.46
N TRP A 95 5.29 -10.06 6.25
CA TRP A 95 5.49 -10.23 7.69
C TRP A 95 6.35 -11.48 7.86
N GLN A 96 7.65 -11.31 8.11
CA GLN A 96 8.44 -12.42 8.63
C GLN A 96 7.93 -12.68 10.05
N ASN A 97 7.31 -13.85 10.24
CA ASN A 97 7.26 -14.42 11.58
C ASN A 97 8.70 -14.85 11.88
N ASP A 98 9.47 -14.03 12.57
CA ASP A 98 10.80 -14.39 13.08
C ASP A 98 10.71 -15.44 14.22
N ARG A 99 9.73 -16.36 14.16
CA ARG A 99 9.42 -17.34 15.22
C ARG A 99 9.66 -18.79 14.81
N ASP A 100 10.33 -19.04 13.70
CA ASP A 100 10.50 -20.43 13.22
C ASP A 100 11.85 -21.08 13.61
N ASP A 101 12.75 -20.40 14.34
CA ASP A 101 14.03 -20.98 14.81
C ASP A 101 14.27 -20.94 16.33
N GLU A 102 13.33 -20.44 17.14
CA GLU A 102 13.38 -20.60 18.60
C GLU A 102 12.30 -21.59 19.05
N VAL A 103 12.72 -22.84 19.27
CA VAL A 103 11.94 -23.76 20.13
C VAL A 103 11.75 -23.01 21.45
N PRO A 104 10.51 -22.67 21.87
CA PRO A 104 10.33 -21.93 23.10
C PRO A 104 10.84 -22.81 24.24
N GLN A 105 11.91 -22.35 24.92
CA GLN A 105 12.35 -22.99 26.15
C GLN A 105 11.13 -23.04 27.08
N SER A 106 10.83 -24.24 27.59
CA SER A 106 9.65 -24.49 28.40
C SER A 106 9.49 -23.39 29.45
N LEU A 107 8.37 -22.66 29.39
CA LEU A 107 8.07 -21.62 30.36
C LEU A 107 7.70 -22.29 31.69
N THR A 108 8.62 -22.31 32.64
CA THR A 108 8.32 -22.80 34.00
C THR A 108 7.60 -21.71 34.79
N ILE A 109 6.28 -21.83 34.92
CA ILE A 109 5.47 -20.95 35.76
C ILE A 109 5.51 -21.50 37.20
N ASN A 110 6.28 -20.84 38.08
CA ASN A 110 6.28 -21.15 39.51
C ASN A 110 5.10 -20.44 40.18
N ILE A 111 4.01 -21.16 40.40
CA ILE A 111 2.89 -20.66 41.21
C ILE A 111 3.28 -20.80 42.68
N VAL A 112 3.60 -19.67 43.31
CA VAL A 112 3.79 -19.61 44.77
C VAL A 112 2.44 -19.28 45.40
N GLY A 113 1.76 -20.29 45.95
CA GLY A 113 0.56 -20.10 46.76
C GLY A 113 0.91 -19.35 48.04
N ARG A 114 0.22 -18.24 48.31
CA ARG A 114 0.23 -17.58 49.62
C ARG A 114 -1.14 -17.79 50.26
N GLU A 115 -1.18 -17.98 51.58
CA GLU A 115 -2.45 -18.00 52.30
C GLU A 115 -3.16 -16.66 52.12
N ALA A 116 -4.48 -16.71 51.96
CA ALA A 116 -5.29 -15.52 51.82
C ALA A 116 -5.40 -14.80 53.16
N GLU A 117 -4.96 -13.55 53.24
CA GLU A 117 -5.07 -12.71 54.45
C GLU A 117 -6.49 -12.17 54.68
N GLY A 118 -7.52 -12.74 54.02
CA GLY A 118 -8.90 -12.28 54.12
C GLY A 118 -9.89 -13.24 53.44
N PRO A 119 -11.21 -12.95 53.53
CA PRO A 119 -12.25 -13.84 53.02
C PRO A 119 -12.19 -13.97 51.49
N VAL A 120 -11.89 -15.19 51.02
CA VAL A 120 -11.84 -15.52 49.59
C VAL A 120 -13.25 -15.78 49.07
N ARG A 121 -13.73 -14.94 48.13
CA ARG A 121 -14.98 -15.19 47.42
C ARG A 121 -14.72 -16.11 46.22
N VAL A 122 -15.19 -17.35 46.31
CA VAL A 122 -15.21 -18.27 45.17
C VAL A 122 -16.48 -18.03 44.37
N THR A 123 -16.34 -17.54 43.14
CA THR A 123 -17.46 -17.48 42.18
C THR A 123 -17.30 -18.61 41.18
N ARG A 124 -18.26 -19.54 41.19
CA ARG A 124 -18.34 -20.57 40.16
C ARG A 124 -18.85 -19.87 38.89
N ALA A 125 -18.11 -19.95 37.80
CA ALA A 125 -18.63 -19.49 36.52
C ALA A 125 -19.86 -20.35 36.20
N ALA A 126 -21.06 -19.79 36.38
CA ALA A 126 -22.27 -20.34 35.81
C ALA A 126 -22.11 -20.29 34.28
N GLU A 127 -22.63 -21.31 33.59
CA GLU A 127 -22.88 -21.28 32.15
C GLU A 127 -23.36 -19.88 31.74
N PRO A 128 -22.90 -19.35 30.59
CA PRO A 128 -23.06 -17.93 30.25
C PRO A 128 -24.54 -17.56 30.24
N GLY A 129 -25.04 -16.90 31.30
CA GLY A 129 -26.42 -16.43 31.30
C GLY A 129 -27.13 -16.10 32.61
N LEU A 130 -26.64 -16.46 33.81
CA LEU A 130 -27.35 -16.03 35.04
C LEU A 130 -26.41 -15.91 36.24
N LEU A 131 -26.24 -14.69 36.74
CA LEU A 131 -25.54 -14.42 38.00
C LEU A 131 -26.57 -14.44 39.12
N GLU A 132 -26.64 -15.54 39.87
CA GLU A 132 -27.21 -15.51 41.22
C GLU A 132 -26.07 -15.51 42.23
N THR A 133 -25.98 -14.42 43.01
CA THR A 133 -25.02 -14.29 44.10
C THR A 133 -25.68 -14.74 45.39
N GLU A 134 -25.33 -15.93 45.89
CA GLU A 134 -25.63 -16.31 47.28
C GLU A 134 -24.45 -16.00 48.20
N SER A 135 -24.76 -15.38 49.33
CA SER A 135 -23.81 -15.06 50.39
C SER A 135 -23.88 -16.16 51.44
N VAL A 136 -22.88 -17.02 51.52
CA VAL A 136 -22.80 -18.03 52.59
C VAL A 136 -22.02 -17.43 53.76
N ALA A 137 -22.69 -17.29 54.90
CA ALA A 137 -22.05 -16.94 56.17
C ALA A 137 -21.31 -18.16 56.73
N ILE A 138 -20.07 -17.97 57.16
CA ILE A 138 -19.26 -19.00 57.80
C ILE A 138 -19.79 -19.16 59.23
N GLU A 139 -20.38 -20.31 59.55
CA GLU A 139 -20.63 -20.72 60.93
C GLU A 139 -19.30 -21.09 61.57
N GLU A 140 -18.86 -20.29 62.55
CA GLU A 140 -17.75 -20.67 63.43
C GLU A 140 -18.23 -21.83 64.32
N ARG A 141 -17.71 -23.03 64.05
CA ARG A 141 -17.78 -24.13 65.01
C ARG A 141 -16.70 -23.90 66.07
N GLY A 142 -17.15 -23.72 67.31
CA GLY A 142 -16.31 -23.76 68.51
C GLY A 142 -15.77 -25.14 68.83
#